data_AF-A0A848MBH3-F1
#
_entry.id   AF-A0A848MBH3-F1
#
_cell.length_a   1.000
_cell.length_b   1.000
_cell.length_c   1.000
_cell.angle_alpha   90.00
_cell.angle_beta   90.00
_cell.angle_gamma   90.00
#
_symmetry.space_group_name_H-M   'P 1'
#
loop_
_entity.id
_entity.type
_entity.pdbx_description
1 polymer ?
#
loop_
_entity_poly.entity_id
_entity_poly.type
_entity_poly.pdbx_seq_one_letter_code
_entity_poly.pdbx_strand_id
1 'polypeptide(L)' 'MDAVSVDEKKTELSIDNNELLILYSALNEVCNGISVPEFETRIGASKEAAFTLLNDLGRILDKVRL' A
#
# COMPACT_ATOMS: atom_id res chain seq x y z
N MET A 1 3.63 -16.98 -13.42
CA MET A 1 4.58 -16.13 -12.67
C MET A 1 3.90 -15.90 -11.35
N ASP A 2 4.48 -16.38 -10.25
CA ASP A 2 3.81 -16.30 -8.96
C ASP A 2 3.69 -14.81 -8.59
N ALA A 3 2.47 -14.37 -8.28
CA ALA A 3 2.19 -12.98 -7.94
C ALA A 3 2.96 -12.54 -6.68
N VAL A 4 3.33 -13.51 -5.83
CA VAL A 4 4.05 -13.29 -4.57
C VAL A 4 5.20 -14.27 -4.45
N SER A 5 6.39 -13.77 -4.11
CA SER A 5 7.50 -14.58 -3.61
C SER A 5 7.77 -14.25 -2.14
N VAL A 6 8.09 -15.26 -1.34
CA VAL A 6 8.29 -15.11 0.11
C VAL A 6 9.63 -15.73 0.51
N ASP A 7 10.43 -14.97 1.25
CA ASP A 7 11.62 -15.38 1.97
C ASP A 7 11.42 -15.07 3.47
N GLU A 8 12.23 -15.65 4.37
CA GLU A 8 12.12 -15.52 5.83
C GLU A 8 12.09 -14.06 6.33
N LYS A 9 12.60 -13.11 5.55
CA LYS A 9 12.71 -11.69 5.91
C LYS A 9 12.01 -10.73 4.95
N LYS A 10 11.56 -11.21 3.79
CA LYS A 10 11.06 -10.33 2.72
C LYS A 10 9.97 -11.02 1.92
N THR A 11 8.96 -10.25 1.58
CA THR A 11 7.94 -10.64 0.61
C THR A 11 8.03 -9.70 -0.59
N GLU A 12 8.11 -10.25 -1.80
CA GLU A 12 8.03 -9.47 -3.04
C GLU A 12 6.69 -9.74 -3.72
N LEU A 13 6.02 -8.68 -4.13
CA LEU A 13 4.75 -8.71 -4.84
C LEU A 13 4.98 -8.16 -6.25
N SER A 14 4.75 -8.98 -7.27
CA SER A 14 4.80 -8.54 -8.67
C SER A 14 3.41 -8.12 -9.11
N ILE A 15 3.25 -6.82 -9.36
CA ILE A 15 1.98 -6.21 -9.77
C ILE A 15 2.19 -5.27 -10.97
N ASP A 16 1.16 -5.11 -11.78
CA ASP A 16 1.14 -4.15 -12.87
C ASP A 16 0.82 -2.72 -12.40
N ASN A 17 0.86 -1.76 -13.34
CA ASN A 17 0.63 -0.35 -13.05
C ASN A 17 -0.80 -0.04 -12.58
N ASN A 18 -1.79 -0.81 -13.04
CA ASN A 18 -3.19 -0.65 -12.64
C ASN A 18 -3.40 -1.21 -11.24
N GLU A 19 -2.81 -2.35 -10.93
CA GLU A 19 -2.84 -2.95 -9.60
C GLU A 19 -2.14 -2.05 -8.56
N LEU A 20 -1.00 -1.44 -8.91
CA LEU A 20 -0.34 -0.44 -8.07
C LEU A 20 -1.26 0.77 -7.80
N LEU A 21 -1.97 1.25 -8.82
CA LEU A 21 -2.94 2.33 -8.65
C LEU A 21 -4.08 1.93 -7.71
N ILE A 22 -4.63 0.73 -7.86
CA ILE A 22 -5.69 0.21 -7.00
C ILE A 22 -5.21 0.16 -5.54
N LEU A 23 -4.00 -0.37 -5.31
CA LEU A 23 -3.40 -0.45 -3.97
C LEU A 23 -3.23 0.94 -3.35
N TYR A 24 -2.66 1.88 -4.10
CA TYR A 24 -2.51 3.27 -3.65
C TYR A 24 -3.85 3.92 -3.30
N SER A 25 -4.85 3.80 -4.19
CA SER A 25 -6.17 4.40 -3.97
C SER A 25 -6.87 3.79 -2.76
N ALA A 26 -6.81 2.47 -2.59
CA ALA A 26 -7.40 1.80 -1.43
C ALA A 26 -6.74 2.25 -0.12
N LEU A 27 -5.40 2.32 -0.08
CA LEU A 27 -4.68 2.79 1.10
C LEU A 27 -4.92 4.28 1.37
N ASN A 28 -5.05 5.10 0.31
CA ASN A 28 -5.40 6.51 0.44
C ASN A 28 -6.78 6.70 1.09
N GLU A 29 -7.78 5.93 0.68
CA GLU A 29 -9.11 5.98 1.30
C GLU A 29 -9.04 5.57 2.78
N VAL A 30 -8.35 4.48 3.10
CA VAL A 30 -8.14 4.05 4.51
C VAL A 30 -7.47 5.14 5.34
N CYS A 31 -6.45 5.82 4.82
CA CYS A 31 -5.71 6.83 5.56
C CYS A 31 -6.45 8.18 5.67
N ASN A 32 -7.12 8.61 4.59
CA ASN A 32 -7.61 9.99 4.41
C ASN A 32 -9.11 10.10 4.15
N GLY A 33 -9.72 9.13 3.48
CA GLY A 33 -11.08 9.25 2.94
C GLY A 33 -12.18 8.70 3.85
N ILE A 34 -11.84 7.75 4.74
CA ILE A 34 -12.78 7.19 5.70
C ILE A 34 -12.25 7.24 7.13
N SER A 35 -13.16 7.33 8.10
CA SER A 35 -12.83 7.12 9.50
C SER A 35 -12.84 5.61 9.79
N VAL A 36 -11.68 5.05 10.12
CA VAL A 36 -11.55 3.64 10.52
C VAL A 36 -11.42 3.57 12.04
N PRO A 37 -12.46 3.13 12.78
CA PRO A 37 -12.37 2.92 14.22
C PRO A 37 -11.42 1.77 14.53
N GLU A 38 -10.65 1.87 15.61
CA GLU A 38 -9.65 0.87 15.99
C GLU A 38 -8.65 0.59 14.83
N PHE A 39 -8.17 1.66 14.19
CA PHE A 39 -7.35 1.62 12.98
C PHE A 39 -6.23 0.58 13.06
N GLU A 40 -5.43 0.63 14.13
CA GLU A 40 -4.26 -0.23 14.27
C GLU A 40 -4.63 -1.72 14.31
N THR A 41 -5.73 -2.07 14.98
CA THR A 41 -6.22 -3.45 15.05
C THR A 41 -6.82 -3.91 13.72
N ARG A 42 -7.55 -3.04 13.01
CA ARG A 42 -8.23 -3.40 11.75
C ARG A 42 -7.29 -3.44 10.55
N ILE A 43 -6.31 -2.55 10.52
CA ILE A 43 -5.33 -2.44 9.43
C ILE A 43 -4.10 -3.30 9.72
N GLY A 44 -3.81 -3.57 10.99
CA GLY A 44 -2.61 -4.30 11.41
C GLY A 44 -1.34 -3.44 11.38
N ALA A 45 -1.49 -2.11 11.35
CA ALA A 45 -0.39 -1.15 11.34
C ALA A 45 -0.83 0.17 11.98
N SER A 46 0.13 0.90 12.57
CA SER A 46 -0.14 2.26 13.03
C SER A 46 -0.51 3.17 11.86
N LYS A 47 -1.19 4.27 12.16
CA LYS A 47 -1.59 5.23 11.12
C LYS A 47 -0.37 5.84 10.43
N GLU A 48 0.69 6.10 11.18
CA GLU A 48 1.96 6.65 10.70
C GLU A 48 2.67 5.68 9.75
N ALA A 49 2.68 4.39 10.06
CA ALA A 49 3.25 3.37 9.19
C ALA A 49 2.47 3.26 7.87
N ALA A 50 1.13 3.27 7.94
CA ALA A 50 0.27 3.27 6.76
C ALA A 50 0.46 4.53 5.89
N PHE A 51 0.60 5.71 6.50
CA PHE A 51 0.92 6.95 5.79
C PHE A 51 2.30 6.92 5.13
N THR A 52 3.29 6.35 5.80
CA THR A 52 4.64 6.20 5.25
C THR A 52 4.59 5.34 3.99
N LEU A 53 3.91 4.19 4.05
CA LEU A 53 3.71 3.33 2.90
C LEU A 53 2.95 4.03 1.77
N LEU A 54 1.88 4.76 2.10
CA LEU A 54 1.11 5.53 1.10
C LEU A 54 1.98 6.54 0.34
N ASN A 55 2.86 7.26 1.05
CA ASN A 55 3.78 8.22 0.45
C ASN A 55 4.79 7.52 -0.47
N ASP A 56 5.31 6.37 -0.08
CA ASP A 56 6.24 5.61 -0.91
C ASP A 56 5.57 5.05 -2.18
N LEU A 57 4.34 4.53 -2.06
CA LEU A 57 3.54 4.11 -3.22
C LEU A 57 3.24 5.29 -4.17
N GLY A 58 2.91 6.46 -3.64
CA GLY A 58 2.70 7.68 -4.43
C GLY A 58 3.94 8.06 -5.25
N ARG A 59 5.13 8.05 -4.62
CA ARG A 59 6.41 8.31 -5.31
C ARG A 59 6.72 7.30 -6.40
N ILE A 60 6.31 6.04 -6.25
CA ILE A 60 6.49 5.01 -7.28
C ILE A 60 5.51 5.27 -8.43
N LEU A 61 4.25 5.58 -8.13
CA LEU A 61 3.24 5.91 -9.15
C LEU A 61 3.63 7.13 -9.98
N ASP A 62 4.19 8.16 -9.36
CA ASP A 62 4.67 9.35 -10.07
C ASP A 62 5.71 8.96 -11.13
N LYS A 63 6.61 8.01 -10.84
CA LYS A 63 7.62 7.53 -11.79
C LYS A 63 7.05 6.67 -12.92
N VAL A 64 5.87 6.08 -12.71
CA VAL A 64 5.20 5.20 -13.69
C VAL A 64 4.32 6.00 -14.65
N ARG A 65 3.76 7.12 -14.19
CA ARG A 65 2.85 8.00 -14.94
C ARG A 65 3.54 9.16 -15.66
N LEU A 66 4.85 9.32 -15.48
CA LEU A 66 5.69 10.37 -16.06
C LEU A 66 6.67 9.81 -17.10
#